data_AF-A0A1Z5JPU4-F1
#
_entry.id   AF-A0A1Z5JPU4-F1
#
_cell.length_a   1.000
_cell.length_b   1.000
_cell.length_c   1.000
_cell.angle_alpha   90.00
_cell.angle_beta   90.00
_cell.angle_gamma   90.00
#
_symmetry.space_group_name_H-M   'P 1'
#
loop_
_entity.id
_entity.type
_entity.pdbx_description
1 polymer ?
#
loop_
_entity_poly.entity_id
_entity_poly.type
_entity_poly.pdbx_seq_one_letter_code
_entity_poly.pdbx_strand_id
1 'polypeptide(L)'
;MSYYSAVCISPLLSCPLEDIFIHYEREHDDQQFLSSLQRKILSLDKHDDEDPENVIPTLLIRPSDGSSGLFAYHNPTINRTNPPNIRATRLAMACGLFAMRFHGTVLIFQRPQKKEAFTAAQLEMACCGSPDLRSSILSSLGMKNSNAPRWLLQAAQSNYHDQAVVQKLASVMQNRNGSSEEEEESDDEVQVTRAKQQPCGDRERREFVSSVPLCLHCRRPAKELCPGCHGVYFCNDMCRQEGWPHECFCATFRLYTGRRIELSTFDHINEWARRLVDREFQLSVNPYEQFLAEHGITRETCSSWWRTEMDGWAGGSSESAQAVDVTKRKTYEEGFYPVTFELPREESLNDSIYTTWRNKNELGFLRLQSWQDYYLLRGIPESSIVALLMTFPLTLYNLIVEYGQVPCMVAQMLDRPLRIHIVGAEKELNFLDIFREVVFLLPHDVSLQLVFVVRQDMIPEKLKSNMANELEIPFHERLVVTLVAGTYGDSLDPDFDCHGSPDIVVAFNAGLFAYPSWRNVVEYLHRKPSVIGMFTDYNEMSGAQCASLGDSRESVQINPFRQPRAMPVYSMNLPQFSNGFIYVFNPQTLD
;
A
#
# COMPACT_ATOMS: atom_id res chain seq x y z
N MET A 1 -4.50 -47.88 -7.49
CA MET A 1 -3.34 -47.13 -6.98
C MET A 1 -3.59 -45.67 -7.28
N SER A 2 -3.72 -44.86 -6.23
CA SER A 2 -3.97 -43.44 -6.37
C SER A 2 -2.64 -42.71 -6.20
N TYR A 3 -2.34 -41.82 -7.14
CA TYR A 3 -1.13 -41.00 -7.11
C TYR A 3 -1.51 -39.57 -6.76
N TYR A 4 -0.75 -38.98 -5.86
CA TYR A 4 -0.84 -37.56 -5.57
C TYR A 4 0.30 -36.84 -6.28
N SER A 5 -0.02 -35.77 -6.99
CA SER A 5 0.99 -34.86 -7.56
C SER A 5 1.43 -33.86 -6.49
N ALA A 6 2.71 -33.66 -6.37
CA ALA A 6 3.30 -32.54 -5.65
C ALA A 6 4.38 -31.90 -6.53
N VAL A 7 4.70 -30.63 -6.28
CA VAL A 7 5.80 -29.95 -6.96
C VAL A 7 6.97 -29.86 -6.00
N CYS A 8 8.12 -30.40 -6.40
CA CYS A 8 9.36 -30.29 -5.68
C CYS A 8 10.08 -28.99 -6.07
N ILE A 9 10.42 -28.19 -5.05
CA ILE A 9 11.18 -26.95 -5.18
C ILE A 9 12.53 -27.16 -4.47
N SER A 10 13.57 -27.45 -5.25
CA SER A 10 14.94 -27.52 -4.75
C SER A 10 15.44 -26.11 -4.34
N PRO A 11 16.28 -26.01 -3.29
CA PRO A 11 16.94 -24.74 -2.95
C PRO A 11 17.98 -24.32 -3.99
N LEU A 12 18.46 -25.24 -4.83
CA LEU A 12 19.40 -24.94 -5.91
C LEU A 12 18.66 -24.33 -7.10
N LEU A 13 18.96 -23.06 -7.42
CA LEU A 13 18.32 -22.34 -8.53
C LEU A 13 18.55 -22.98 -9.90
N SER A 14 19.62 -23.77 -10.07
CA SER A 14 19.93 -24.49 -11.30
C SER A 14 19.07 -25.73 -11.54
N CYS A 15 18.46 -26.29 -10.49
CA CYS A 15 17.57 -27.44 -10.60
C CYS A 15 16.18 -26.96 -11.06
N PRO A 16 15.54 -27.57 -12.07
CA PRO A 16 14.18 -27.21 -12.46
C PRO A 16 13.17 -27.49 -11.33
N LEU A 17 11.98 -26.93 -11.46
CA LEU A 17 10.83 -27.39 -10.67
C LEU A 17 10.41 -28.76 -11.19
N GLU A 18 10.14 -29.72 -10.30
CA GLU A 18 9.86 -31.10 -10.68
C GLU A 18 8.48 -31.53 -10.19
N ASP A 19 7.65 -32.04 -11.11
CA ASP A 19 6.42 -32.74 -10.76
C ASP A 19 6.79 -34.12 -10.21
N ILE A 20 6.42 -34.39 -8.96
CA ILE A 20 6.66 -35.66 -8.30
C ILE A 20 5.35 -36.37 -7.98
N PHE A 21 5.37 -37.69 -8.16
CA PHE A 21 4.23 -38.55 -7.82
C PHE A 21 4.50 -39.26 -6.51
N ILE A 22 3.59 -39.06 -5.56
CA ILE A 22 3.65 -39.71 -4.25
C ILE A 22 2.72 -40.91 -4.29
N HIS A 23 3.32 -42.09 -4.18
CA HIS A 23 2.60 -43.35 -4.14
C HIS A 23 1.84 -43.50 -2.83
N TYR A 24 0.60 -43.96 -2.91
CA TYR A 24 -0.24 -44.21 -1.75
C TYR A 24 -1.16 -45.41 -1.96
N GLU A 25 -1.17 -46.34 -0.99
CA GLU A 25 -1.77 -47.67 -1.14
C GLU A 25 -3.24 -47.77 -0.68
N ARG A 26 -3.76 -46.85 0.16
CA ARG A 26 -5.13 -46.95 0.70
C ARG A 26 -5.84 -45.61 0.83
N GLU A 27 -6.88 -45.36 0.06
CA GLU A 27 -7.79 -44.22 0.30
C GLU A 27 -8.26 -44.23 1.78
N HIS A 28 -7.96 -43.18 2.55
CA HIS A 28 -8.50 -42.83 3.89
C HIS A 28 -7.58 -42.85 5.14
N ASP A 29 -6.24 -42.98 5.05
CA ASP A 29 -5.33 -42.78 6.21
C ASP A 29 -4.43 -41.53 6.03
N ASP A 30 -4.94 -40.38 6.46
CA ASP A 30 -4.25 -39.08 6.36
C ASP A 30 -2.89 -39.09 7.10
N GLN A 31 -2.72 -39.88 8.16
CA GLN A 31 -1.45 -40.00 8.88
C GLN A 31 -0.41 -40.75 8.04
N GLN A 32 -0.77 -41.89 7.44
CA GLN A 32 0.16 -42.63 6.56
C GLN A 32 0.56 -41.85 5.31
N PHE A 33 -0.35 -41.03 4.78
CA PHE A 33 -0.06 -40.15 3.65
C PHE A 33 0.98 -39.10 4.05
N LEU A 34 0.75 -38.41 5.17
CA LEU A 34 1.70 -37.45 5.73
C LEU A 34 3.06 -38.11 5.97
N SER A 35 3.11 -39.26 6.66
CA SER A 35 4.39 -39.97 6.89
C SER A 35 5.11 -40.38 5.61
N SER A 36 4.40 -40.62 4.50
CA SER A 36 5.01 -40.90 3.19
C SER A 36 5.58 -39.65 2.52
N LEU A 37 4.86 -38.53 2.62
CA LEU A 37 5.32 -37.21 2.17
C LEU A 37 6.54 -36.73 2.96
N GLN A 38 6.51 -36.90 4.29
CA GLN A 38 7.60 -36.52 5.20
C GLN A 38 8.87 -37.33 4.90
N ARG A 39 8.77 -38.66 4.77
CA ARG A 39 9.90 -39.52 4.36
C ARG A 39 10.45 -39.12 2.99
N LYS A 40 9.58 -38.72 2.05
CA LYS A 40 10.03 -38.27 0.73
C LYS A 40 10.87 -36.99 0.83
N ILE A 41 10.49 -36.03 1.65
CA ILE A 41 11.26 -34.79 1.88
C ILE A 41 12.64 -35.10 2.44
N LEU A 42 12.71 -35.89 3.51
CA LEU A 42 13.99 -36.28 4.13
C LEU A 42 14.92 -37.00 3.14
N SER A 43 14.36 -37.88 2.30
CA SER A 43 15.13 -38.57 1.25
C SER A 43 15.68 -37.63 0.18
N LEU A 44 14.97 -36.54 -0.14
CA LEU A 44 15.38 -35.56 -1.15
C LEU A 44 16.50 -34.66 -0.63
N ASP A 45 16.49 -34.34 0.67
CA ASP A 45 17.57 -33.59 1.33
C ASP A 45 18.77 -34.47 1.72
N LYS A 46 18.73 -35.79 1.41
CA LYS A 46 19.79 -36.78 1.72
C LYS A 46 20.07 -36.91 3.22
N HIS A 47 19.04 -36.77 4.05
CA HIS A 47 19.12 -36.94 5.49
C HIS A 47 18.32 -38.20 5.88
N ASP A 48 19.01 -39.34 5.91
CA ASP A 48 18.37 -40.64 6.19
C ASP A 48 18.07 -40.86 7.69
N ASP A 49 18.65 -40.06 8.59
CA ASP A 49 18.61 -40.25 10.05
C ASP A 49 17.70 -39.26 10.81
N GLU A 50 16.96 -38.37 10.13
CA GLU A 50 16.10 -37.37 10.79
C GLU A 50 14.67 -37.87 11.03
N ASP A 51 14.05 -37.35 12.10
CA ASP A 51 12.67 -37.68 12.47
C ASP A 51 11.66 -37.13 11.42
N PRO A 52 10.87 -38.00 10.75
CA PRO A 52 9.81 -37.57 9.84
C PRO A 52 8.80 -36.60 10.48
N GLU A 53 8.60 -36.66 11.79
CA GLU A 53 7.70 -35.75 12.51
C GLU A 53 8.15 -34.27 12.46
N ASN A 54 9.41 -33.99 12.11
CA ASN A 54 9.92 -32.62 12.02
C ASN A 54 9.38 -31.86 10.79
N VAL A 55 8.85 -32.53 9.77
CA VAL A 55 8.33 -31.85 8.57
C VAL A 55 7.00 -31.17 8.90
N ILE A 56 6.95 -29.85 8.74
CA ILE A 56 5.78 -29.02 9.04
C ILE A 56 5.01 -28.67 7.76
N PRO A 57 3.68 -28.85 7.75
CA PRO A 57 2.82 -28.25 6.73
C PRO A 57 2.60 -26.76 7.01
N THR A 58 2.99 -25.90 6.07
CA THR A 58 2.67 -24.47 6.07
C THR A 58 1.57 -24.21 5.06
N LEU A 59 0.40 -23.75 5.53
CA LEU A 59 -0.69 -23.35 4.65
C LEU A 59 -0.28 -22.12 3.85
N LEU A 60 -0.27 -22.24 2.52
CA LEU A 60 -0.03 -21.12 1.61
C LEU A 60 -1.33 -20.44 1.21
N ILE A 61 -2.41 -21.20 0.97
CA ILE A 61 -3.71 -20.66 0.54
C ILE A 61 -4.82 -21.56 1.03
N ARG A 62 -5.89 -20.95 1.55
CA ARG A 62 -7.18 -21.60 1.76
C ARG A 62 -8.16 -21.20 0.65
N PRO A 63 -8.65 -22.15 -0.15
CA PRO A 63 -9.72 -21.89 -1.11
C PRO A 63 -11.02 -21.47 -0.41
N SER A 64 -11.72 -20.48 -0.97
CA SER A 64 -13.02 -20.01 -0.47
C SER A 64 -14.16 -21.01 -0.67
N ASP A 65 -14.01 -21.96 -1.60
CA ASP A 65 -14.98 -23.00 -1.92
C ASP A 65 -14.96 -24.20 -0.95
N GLY A 66 -14.15 -24.11 0.12
CA GLY A 66 -13.99 -25.17 1.12
C GLY A 66 -13.18 -26.37 0.62
N SER A 67 -12.58 -26.29 -0.57
CA SER A 67 -11.65 -27.31 -1.06
C SER A 67 -10.34 -27.31 -0.26
N SER A 68 -9.53 -28.36 -0.46
CA SER A 68 -8.30 -28.48 0.29
C SER A 68 -7.28 -27.40 -0.07
N GLY A 69 -6.65 -26.86 0.97
CA GLY A 69 -5.63 -25.81 0.86
C GLY A 69 -4.40 -26.22 0.07
N LEU A 70 -3.65 -25.20 -0.37
CA LEU A 70 -2.30 -25.36 -0.89
C LEU A 70 -1.33 -25.28 0.28
N PHE A 71 -0.47 -26.29 0.43
CA PHE A 71 0.48 -26.38 1.54
C PHE A 71 1.92 -26.50 1.01
N ALA A 72 2.85 -25.84 1.71
CA ALA A 72 4.28 -26.06 1.59
C ALA A 72 4.74 -26.96 2.74
N TYR A 73 5.30 -28.12 2.40
CA TYR A 73 5.89 -29.03 3.37
C TYR A 73 7.41 -28.85 3.36
N HIS A 74 7.97 -28.59 4.53
CA HIS A 74 9.39 -28.31 4.72
C HIS A 74 9.85 -28.76 6.10
N ASN A 75 11.16 -28.92 6.28
CA ASN A 75 11.76 -29.26 7.55
C ASN A 75 12.36 -28.00 8.23
N PRO A 76 11.80 -27.52 9.35
CA PRO A 76 12.17 -26.28 10.02
C PRO A 76 13.44 -26.43 10.89
N THR A 77 13.78 -27.64 11.35
CA THR A 77 14.96 -27.86 12.21
C THR A 77 16.27 -27.60 11.47
N ILE A 78 16.20 -27.44 10.15
CA ILE A 78 17.35 -27.24 9.27
C ILE A 78 17.59 -25.76 8.89
N ASN A 79 16.88 -24.82 9.51
CA ASN A 79 16.91 -23.38 9.19
C ASN A 79 18.29 -22.68 9.31
N ARG A 80 19.34 -23.35 9.81
CA ARG A 80 20.71 -22.78 9.88
C ARG A 80 21.79 -23.54 9.11
N THR A 81 21.54 -24.78 8.70
CA THR A 81 22.52 -25.61 7.96
C THR A 81 22.16 -25.77 6.49
N ASN A 82 20.88 -25.66 6.13
CA ASN A 82 20.43 -25.77 4.75
C ASN A 82 20.44 -24.42 4.01
N PRO A 83 20.70 -24.43 2.69
CA PRO A 83 20.63 -23.24 1.88
C PRO A 83 19.20 -22.66 1.86
N PRO A 84 19.05 -21.32 1.83
CA PRO A 84 17.76 -20.68 1.64
C PRO A 84 17.05 -21.14 0.37
N ASN A 85 15.74 -21.36 0.47
CA ASN A 85 14.90 -21.68 -0.69
C ASN A 85 14.19 -20.42 -1.18
N ILE A 86 14.90 -19.68 -2.04
CA ILE A 86 14.41 -18.41 -2.61
C ILE A 86 13.11 -18.63 -3.39
N ARG A 87 12.98 -19.74 -4.12
CA ARG A 87 11.82 -20.00 -5.00
C ARG A 87 10.54 -20.31 -4.23
N ALA A 88 10.63 -21.13 -3.19
CA ALA A 88 9.49 -21.40 -2.30
C ALA A 88 9.11 -20.15 -1.49
N THR A 89 10.11 -19.40 -1.03
CA THR A 89 9.89 -18.12 -0.33
C THR A 89 9.20 -17.10 -1.23
N ARG A 90 9.64 -16.98 -2.48
CA ARG A 90 9.03 -16.12 -3.50
C ARG A 90 7.58 -16.50 -3.78
N LEU A 91 7.25 -17.79 -3.85
CA LEU A 91 5.87 -18.27 -3.99
C LEU A 91 4.99 -17.86 -2.80
N ALA A 92 5.48 -18.00 -1.56
CA ALA A 92 4.72 -17.55 -0.39
C ALA A 92 4.51 -16.03 -0.38
N MET A 93 5.51 -15.25 -0.76
CA MET A 93 5.35 -13.80 -0.93
C MET A 93 4.34 -13.45 -2.02
N ALA A 94 4.30 -14.18 -3.13
CA ALA A 94 3.28 -14.01 -4.18
C ALA A 94 1.86 -14.28 -3.65
N CYS A 95 1.74 -15.17 -2.66
CA CYS A 95 0.51 -15.45 -1.92
C CYS A 95 0.20 -14.42 -0.81
N GLY A 96 0.98 -13.34 -0.68
CA GLY A 96 0.81 -12.33 0.38
C GLY A 96 1.42 -12.69 1.74
N LEU A 97 2.14 -13.80 1.85
CA LEU A 97 2.75 -14.27 3.10
C LEU A 97 4.20 -13.76 3.24
N PHE A 98 4.37 -12.44 3.37
CA PHE A 98 5.68 -11.77 3.30
C PHE A 98 6.66 -12.11 4.44
N ALA A 99 6.19 -12.66 5.55
CA ALA A 99 7.03 -13.09 6.67
C ALA A 99 7.60 -14.52 6.50
N MET A 100 7.00 -15.34 5.64
CA MET A 100 7.39 -16.76 5.51
C MET A 100 8.74 -16.91 4.84
N ARG A 101 9.61 -17.76 5.40
CA ARG A 101 10.94 -18.07 4.87
C ARG A 101 11.12 -19.59 4.87
N PHE A 102 11.60 -20.14 3.75
CA PHE A 102 11.87 -21.56 3.64
C PHE A 102 13.36 -21.82 3.40
N HIS A 103 13.84 -22.95 3.91
CA HIS A 103 15.20 -23.47 3.70
C HIS A 103 15.10 -24.93 3.25
N GLY A 104 16.13 -25.43 2.56
CA GLY A 104 16.14 -26.81 2.07
C GLY A 104 15.10 -27.09 0.98
N THR A 105 14.80 -28.36 0.73
CA THR A 105 13.80 -28.75 -0.26
C THR A 105 12.38 -28.51 0.28
N VAL A 106 11.52 -27.93 -0.57
CA VAL A 106 10.12 -27.69 -0.22
C VAL A 106 9.23 -28.45 -1.19
N LEU A 107 8.24 -29.17 -0.67
CA LEU A 107 7.20 -29.78 -1.49
C LEU A 107 5.91 -28.98 -1.42
N ILE A 108 5.41 -28.56 -2.58
CA ILE A 108 4.11 -27.92 -2.70
C ILE A 108 3.06 -28.98 -3.01
N PHE A 109 2.02 -29.01 -2.19
CA PHE A 109 0.98 -30.02 -2.29
C PHE A 109 -0.41 -29.42 -2.06
N GLN A 110 -1.35 -29.81 -2.92
CA GLN A 110 -2.78 -29.58 -2.71
C GLN A 110 -3.47 -30.94 -2.75
N ARG A 111 -4.34 -31.22 -1.77
CA ARG A 111 -5.11 -32.45 -1.76
C ARG A 111 -6.17 -32.37 -2.88
N PRO A 112 -6.13 -33.24 -3.91
CA PRO A 112 -7.08 -33.17 -5.01
C PRO A 112 -8.46 -33.60 -4.51
N GLN A 113 -9.46 -32.73 -4.67
CA GLN A 113 -10.85 -33.10 -4.41
C GLN A 113 -11.59 -33.58 -5.66
N LYS A 114 -11.11 -33.31 -6.89
CA LYS A 114 -11.58 -33.86 -8.19
C LYS A 114 -11.06 -33.12 -9.45
N LYS A 115 -10.33 -32.00 -9.30
CA LYS A 115 -9.78 -31.22 -10.43
C LYS A 115 -8.25 -31.29 -10.43
N GLU A 116 -7.70 -31.17 -11.64
CA GLU A 116 -6.30 -31.31 -12.05
C GLU A 116 -5.26 -30.97 -10.97
N ALA A 117 -4.25 -31.82 -10.86
CA ALA A 117 -3.09 -31.59 -10.01
C ALA A 117 -2.36 -30.30 -10.40
N PHE A 118 -1.83 -29.57 -9.40
CA PHE A 118 -0.88 -28.50 -9.68
C PHE A 118 0.36 -29.06 -10.37
N THR A 119 0.83 -28.31 -11.36
CA THR A 119 2.05 -28.61 -12.10
C THR A 119 3.14 -27.59 -11.80
N ALA A 120 4.39 -28.02 -11.94
CA ALA A 120 5.57 -27.15 -11.90
C ALA A 120 5.40 -25.92 -12.80
N ALA A 121 4.81 -26.08 -13.98
CA ALA A 121 4.54 -25.01 -14.94
C ALA A 121 3.61 -23.90 -14.39
N GLN A 122 2.64 -24.24 -13.54
CA GLN A 122 1.73 -23.26 -12.94
C GLN A 122 2.39 -22.44 -11.83
N LEU A 123 3.42 -22.99 -11.17
CA LEU A 123 4.16 -22.32 -10.10
C LEU A 123 5.38 -21.56 -10.61
N GLU A 124 5.86 -21.89 -11.81
CA GLU A 124 7.12 -21.38 -12.38
C GLU A 124 7.24 -19.86 -12.32
N MET A 125 6.18 -19.12 -12.66
CA MET A 125 6.23 -17.65 -12.65
C MET A 125 6.43 -17.03 -11.27
N ALA A 126 5.80 -17.56 -10.23
CA ALA A 126 5.97 -17.05 -8.87
C ALA A 126 7.26 -17.58 -8.26
N CYS A 127 7.62 -18.82 -8.54
CA CYS A 127 8.84 -19.43 -8.03
C CYS A 127 10.10 -18.86 -8.68
N CYS A 128 10.11 -18.64 -10.00
CA CYS A 128 11.30 -18.28 -10.78
C CYS A 128 11.30 -16.81 -11.23
N GLY A 129 10.13 -16.18 -11.35
CA GLY A 129 9.98 -14.79 -11.78
C GLY A 129 9.97 -13.80 -10.62
N SER A 130 8.78 -13.44 -10.14
CA SER A 130 8.60 -12.40 -9.11
C SER A 130 7.35 -12.64 -8.23
N PRO A 131 7.34 -12.15 -6.97
CA PRO A 131 6.12 -11.99 -6.21
C PRO A 131 5.17 -10.93 -6.79
N ASP A 132 5.68 -9.99 -7.60
CA ASP A 132 4.82 -9.12 -8.41
C ASP A 132 4.36 -9.89 -9.65
N LEU A 133 3.08 -10.26 -9.61
CA LEU A 133 2.43 -11.09 -10.62
C LEU A 133 1.85 -10.28 -11.80
N ARG A 134 2.11 -8.98 -11.88
CA ARG A 134 1.65 -8.17 -13.01
C ARG A 134 2.27 -8.68 -14.30
N SER A 135 1.44 -8.84 -15.32
CA SER A 135 1.84 -9.39 -16.62
C SER A 135 3.00 -8.61 -17.26
N SER A 136 3.02 -7.28 -17.10
CA SER A 136 4.08 -6.39 -17.57
C SER A 136 5.42 -6.63 -16.87
N ILE A 137 5.41 -6.91 -15.56
CA ILE A 137 6.61 -7.20 -14.77
C ILE A 137 7.17 -8.58 -15.14
N LEU A 138 6.31 -9.61 -15.16
CA LEU A 138 6.72 -10.97 -15.52
C LEU A 138 7.30 -11.03 -16.93
N SER A 139 6.67 -10.34 -17.89
CA SER A 139 7.17 -10.22 -19.26
C SER A 139 8.53 -9.52 -19.31
N SER A 140 8.70 -8.43 -18.56
CA SER A 140 9.98 -7.71 -18.46
C SER A 140 11.10 -8.54 -17.83
N LEU A 141 10.75 -9.53 -17.01
CA LEU A 141 11.68 -10.50 -16.44
C LEU A 141 11.94 -11.72 -17.36
N GLY A 142 11.36 -11.75 -18.56
CA GLY A 142 11.57 -12.81 -19.54
C GLY A 142 10.78 -14.09 -19.25
N MET A 143 9.72 -14.03 -18.43
CA MET A 143 8.85 -15.19 -18.21
C MET A 143 8.07 -15.52 -19.48
N LYS A 144 8.17 -16.79 -19.93
CA LYS A 144 7.48 -17.27 -21.14
C LYS A 144 5.96 -17.24 -21.00
N ASN A 145 5.45 -17.49 -19.80
CA ASN A 145 4.06 -17.33 -19.44
C ASN A 145 3.95 -16.17 -18.43
N SER A 146 3.27 -15.10 -18.82
CA SER A 146 3.06 -13.92 -17.99
C SER A 146 1.66 -13.83 -17.38
N ASN A 147 0.79 -14.82 -17.66
CA ASN A 147 -0.58 -14.84 -17.16
C ASN A 147 -0.69 -15.70 -15.90
N ALA A 148 -0.69 -15.06 -14.74
CA ALA A 148 -0.83 -15.77 -13.47
C ALA A 148 -2.18 -16.45 -13.32
N PRO A 149 -2.20 -17.70 -12.80
CA PRO A 149 -3.45 -18.41 -12.62
C PRO A 149 -4.30 -17.70 -11.57
N ARG A 150 -5.62 -17.68 -11.77
CA ARG A 150 -6.57 -16.93 -10.95
C ARG A 150 -6.45 -17.22 -9.44
N TRP A 151 -6.22 -18.48 -9.06
CA TRP A 151 -6.06 -18.85 -7.64
C TRP A 151 -4.87 -18.13 -6.99
N LEU A 152 -3.79 -17.91 -7.74
CA LEU A 152 -2.59 -17.26 -7.24
C LEU A 152 -2.77 -15.74 -7.19
N LEU A 153 -3.45 -15.17 -8.19
CA LEU A 153 -3.85 -13.76 -8.17
C LEU A 153 -4.71 -13.46 -6.92
N GLN A 154 -5.65 -14.34 -6.59
CA GLN A 154 -6.56 -14.15 -5.45
C GLN A 154 -5.98 -14.57 -4.08
N ALA A 155 -4.79 -15.17 -4.07
CA ALA A 155 -4.15 -15.71 -2.88
C ALA A 155 -3.93 -14.66 -1.78
N ALA A 156 -3.40 -13.49 -2.16
CA ALA A 156 -3.08 -12.41 -1.23
C ALA A 156 -4.34 -11.85 -0.55
N GLN A 157 -5.38 -11.57 -1.33
CA GLN A 157 -6.70 -11.17 -0.81
C GLN A 157 -7.27 -12.24 0.14
N SER A 158 -7.23 -13.51 -0.27
CA SER A 158 -7.76 -14.62 0.53
C SER A 158 -7.02 -14.76 1.87
N ASN A 159 -5.69 -14.75 1.86
CA ASN A 159 -4.88 -14.87 3.07
C ASN A 159 -5.06 -13.67 4.02
N TYR A 160 -5.21 -12.46 3.45
CA TYR A 160 -5.45 -11.27 4.24
C TYR A 160 -6.79 -11.34 5.00
N HIS A 161 -7.85 -11.84 4.35
CA HIS A 161 -9.15 -12.07 4.98
C HIS A 161 -9.15 -13.28 5.92
N ASP A 162 -8.43 -14.36 5.60
CA ASP A 162 -8.32 -15.52 6.48
C ASP A 162 -7.63 -15.16 7.80
N GLN A 163 -6.56 -14.37 7.74
CA GLN A 163 -5.90 -13.85 8.94
C GLN A 163 -6.87 -13.02 9.79
N ALA A 164 -7.80 -12.30 9.17
CA ALA A 164 -8.87 -11.59 9.86
C ALA A 164 -9.80 -12.52 10.63
N VAL A 165 -10.31 -13.55 9.95
CA VAL A 165 -11.20 -14.54 10.58
C VAL A 165 -10.50 -15.26 11.72
N VAL A 166 -9.24 -15.63 11.55
CA VAL A 166 -8.44 -16.31 12.58
C VAL A 166 -8.19 -15.39 13.79
N GLN A 167 -7.81 -14.13 13.58
CA GLN A 167 -7.60 -13.18 14.68
C GLN A 167 -8.91 -12.88 15.43
N LYS A 168 -10.04 -12.74 14.73
CA LYS A 168 -11.37 -12.54 15.33
C LYS A 168 -11.85 -13.77 16.11
N LEU A 169 -11.57 -14.97 15.61
CA LEU A 169 -11.88 -16.20 16.33
C LEU A 169 -11.02 -16.32 17.60
N ALA A 170 -9.73 -15.99 17.51
CA ALA A 170 -8.82 -16.01 18.64
C ALA A 170 -9.28 -15.08 19.78
N SER A 171 -9.71 -13.85 19.47
CA SER A 171 -10.23 -12.91 20.47
C SER A 171 -11.53 -13.39 21.12
N VAL A 172 -12.46 -13.97 20.34
CA VAL A 172 -13.70 -14.56 20.88
C VAL A 172 -13.41 -15.78 21.78
N MET A 173 -12.41 -16.59 21.44
CA MET A 173 -12.00 -17.75 22.24
C MET A 173 -11.31 -17.32 23.55
N GLN A 174 -10.57 -16.22 23.55
CA GLN A 174 -10.00 -15.62 24.76
C GLN A 174 -11.10 -15.06 25.68
N ASN A 175 -12.12 -14.41 25.11
CA ASN A 175 -13.24 -13.84 25.86
C ASN A 175 -14.20 -14.86 26.51
N ARG A 176 -14.10 -16.16 26.18
CA ARG A 176 -14.94 -17.21 26.80
C ARG A 176 -14.35 -17.84 28.06
N ASN A 177 -13.10 -17.56 28.41
CA ASN A 177 -12.41 -18.22 29.52
C ASN A 177 -12.12 -17.30 30.73
N GLY A 178 -12.69 -16.10 30.81
CA GLY A 178 -12.45 -15.19 31.93
C GLY A 178 -13.63 -14.27 32.21
N SER A 179 -14.49 -14.68 33.13
CA SER A 179 -15.32 -13.74 33.88
C SER A 179 -14.44 -13.01 34.89
N SER A 180 -13.91 -11.83 34.51
CA SER A 180 -13.67 -10.68 35.41
C SER A 180 -12.90 -9.60 34.66
N GLU A 181 -13.36 -8.38 34.90
CA GLU A 181 -12.96 -7.04 34.45
C GLU A 181 -11.45 -6.75 34.29
N GLU A 182 -11.22 -5.70 33.47
CA GLU A 182 -10.05 -4.82 33.33
C GLU A 182 -9.03 -5.06 32.19
N GLU A 183 -8.52 -3.92 31.73
CA GLU A 183 -8.05 -3.52 30.41
C GLU A 183 -6.59 -3.87 30.07
N GLU A 184 -6.26 -3.72 28.78
CA GLU A 184 -5.09 -3.01 28.21
C GLU A 184 -4.30 -3.74 27.12
N GLU A 185 -4.07 -2.97 26.05
CA GLU A 185 -3.27 -3.22 24.87
C GLU A 185 -1.78 -3.39 25.20
N SER A 186 -1.08 -4.30 24.50
CA SER A 186 0.25 -3.99 23.94
C SER A 186 0.69 -5.04 22.92
N ASP A 187 1.15 -4.53 21.77
CA ASP A 187 2.00 -5.23 20.81
C ASP A 187 3.37 -5.53 21.41
N ASP A 188 3.85 -6.78 21.29
CA ASP A 188 5.18 -7.10 20.71
C ASP A 188 5.45 -8.61 20.68
N GLU A 189 6.13 -9.03 19.62
CA GLU A 189 6.57 -10.39 19.30
C GLU A 189 7.58 -10.99 20.32
N VAL A 190 7.25 -12.20 20.80
CA VAL A 190 8.10 -13.40 21.01
C VAL A 190 9.45 -13.25 21.76
N GLN A 191 9.58 -13.87 22.95
CA GLN A 191 10.39 -15.09 23.18
C GLN A 191 10.45 -15.53 24.66
N VAL A 192 10.35 -16.85 24.86
CA VAL A 192 10.50 -17.57 26.13
C VAL A 192 11.95 -17.47 26.64
N THR A 193 12.14 -17.02 27.89
CA THR A 193 12.90 -17.75 28.94
C THR A 193 12.86 -17.02 30.28
N ARG A 194 12.79 -17.82 31.35
CA ARG A 194 12.46 -17.49 32.73
C ARG A 194 13.71 -17.00 33.48
N ALA A 195 13.79 -15.72 33.88
CA ALA A 195 14.71 -15.28 34.94
C ALA A 195 14.24 -13.97 35.63
N LYS A 196 13.89 -14.13 36.92
CA LYS A 196 13.71 -13.19 38.04
C LYS A 196 13.67 -11.67 37.78
N GLN A 197 12.54 -11.10 38.20
CA GLN A 197 12.19 -9.68 38.33
C GLN A 197 13.14 -8.87 39.23
N GLN A 198 13.48 -7.66 38.79
CA GLN A 198 13.66 -6.49 39.67
C GLN A 198 13.33 -5.20 38.88
N PRO A 199 12.53 -4.25 39.42
CA PRO A 199 11.94 -3.17 38.63
C PRO A 199 12.87 -1.95 38.53
N CYS A 200 12.96 -1.32 37.37
CA CYS A 200 13.60 -0.02 37.20
C CYS A 200 12.96 0.81 36.07
N GLY A 201 12.24 1.86 36.47
CA GLY A 201 12.27 3.21 35.91
C GLY A 201 11.79 3.45 34.48
N ASP A 202 10.79 4.32 34.36
CA ASP A 202 10.30 4.98 33.15
C ASP A 202 11.42 5.27 32.14
N ARG A 203 11.37 4.60 30.99
CA ARG A 203 12.13 4.98 29.80
C ARG A 203 11.15 5.50 28.76
N GLU A 204 11.22 6.81 28.52
CA GLU A 204 10.74 7.44 27.30
C GLU A 204 11.10 6.58 26.09
N ARG A 205 10.10 6.09 25.35
CA ARG A 205 10.28 5.44 24.04
C ARG A 205 10.86 6.50 23.09
N ARG A 206 12.17 6.51 22.91
CA ARG A 206 12.82 7.29 21.85
C ARG A 206 12.56 6.59 20.52
N GLU A 207 11.69 7.16 19.69
CA GLU A 207 11.56 6.78 18.29
C GLU A 207 12.89 7.03 17.56
N PHE A 208 13.49 5.98 17.00
CA PHE A 208 14.68 6.09 16.17
C PHE A 208 14.27 6.51 14.74
N VAL A 209 14.02 7.80 14.53
CA VAL A 209 13.97 8.35 13.16
C VAL A 209 15.41 8.53 12.68
N SER A 210 15.93 7.56 11.93
CA SER A 210 17.26 7.65 11.36
C SER A 210 17.25 8.56 10.12
N SER A 211 18.13 9.56 10.06
CA SER A 211 18.36 10.41 8.89
C SER A 211 19.43 9.84 7.93
N VAL A 212 19.74 8.56 8.04
CA VAL A 212 20.76 7.89 7.22
C VAL A 212 20.23 6.55 6.70
N PRO A 213 20.61 6.13 5.47
CA PRO A 213 20.19 4.84 4.97
C PRO A 213 20.60 3.68 5.87
N LEU A 214 19.72 2.70 5.99
CA LEU A 214 19.82 1.57 6.90
C LEU A 214 20.05 0.29 6.12
N CYS A 215 20.95 -0.54 6.64
CA CYS A 215 21.17 -1.90 6.17
C CYS A 215 19.85 -2.68 6.23
N LEU A 216 19.48 -3.34 5.14
CA LEU A 216 18.25 -4.13 5.06
C LEU A 216 18.21 -5.24 6.12
N HIS A 217 19.36 -5.85 6.42
CA HIS A 217 19.48 -6.96 7.36
C HIS A 217 19.58 -6.47 8.82
N CYS A 218 20.63 -5.73 9.18
CA CYS A 218 20.92 -5.41 10.58
C CYS A 218 20.42 -4.03 11.05
N ARG A 219 19.77 -3.26 10.16
CA ARG A 219 19.26 -1.91 10.42
C ARG A 219 20.30 -0.88 10.90
N ARG A 220 21.60 -1.19 10.86
CA ARG A 220 22.68 -0.21 11.10
C ARG A 220 22.86 0.70 9.89
N PRO A 221 23.44 1.90 10.04
CA PRO A 221 23.76 2.77 8.91
C PRO A 221 24.52 2.04 7.81
N ALA A 222 24.10 2.25 6.57
CA ALA A 222 24.65 1.61 5.38
C ALA A 222 24.74 2.63 4.24
N LYS A 223 25.69 2.41 3.33
CA LYS A 223 25.89 3.26 2.14
C LYS A 223 25.98 2.45 0.86
N GLU A 224 26.39 1.19 0.96
CA GLU A 224 26.57 0.33 -0.19
C GLU A 224 25.22 -0.20 -0.65
N LEU A 225 24.95 -0.06 -1.94
CA LEU A 225 23.76 -0.57 -2.57
C LEU A 225 23.98 -2.01 -3.03
N CYS A 226 22.91 -2.80 -3.06
CA CYS A 226 22.95 -4.10 -3.73
C CYS A 226 23.40 -3.94 -5.19
N PRO A 227 24.47 -4.60 -5.65
CA PRO A 227 25.01 -4.40 -7.01
C PRO A 227 24.07 -4.93 -8.11
N GLY A 228 23.12 -5.79 -7.77
CA GLY A 228 22.16 -6.34 -8.73
C GLY A 228 21.00 -5.41 -9.04
N CYS A 229 20.41 -4.76 -8.02
CA CYS A 229 19.18 -3.99 -8.17
C CYS A 229 19.31 -2.52 -7.83
N HIS A 230 20.35 -2.13 -7.10
CA HIS A 230 20.51 -0.81 -6.49
C HIS A 230 19.32 -0.36 -5.61
N GLY A 231 18.43 -1.26 -5.22
CA GLY A 231 17.16 -0.94 -4.53
C GLY A 231 17.20 -1.09 -3.01
N VAL A 232 18.28 -1.64 -2.43
CA VAL A 232 18.44 -1.85 -0.99
C VAL A 232 19.89 -1.59 -0.55
N TYR A 233 20.09 -1.29 0.73
CA TYR A 233 21.40 -0.99 1.30
C TYR A 233 21.93 -2.14 2.16
N PHE A 234 23.24 -2.34 2.15
CA PHE A 234 23.97 -3.26 3.04
C PHE A 234 25.18 -2.55 3.65
N CYS A 235 25.54 -2.92 4.89
CA CYS A 235 26.73 -2.36 5.54
C CYS A 235 28.00 -3.18 5.28
N ASN A 236 27.86 -4.43 4.82
CA ASN A 236 28.95 -5.32 4.41
C ASN A 236 28.40 -6.57 3.69
N ASP A 237 29.32 -7.38 3.14
CA ASP A 237 29.01 -8.62 2.42
C ASP A 237 28.28 -9.66 3.28
N MET A 238 28.59 -9.77 4.58
CA MET A 238 27.91 -10.70 5.49
C MET A 238 26.42 -10.34 5.61
N CYS A 239 26.10 -9.06 5.84
CA CYS A 239 24.71 -8.60 5.89
C CYS A 239 24.00 -8.75 4.54
N ARG A 240 24.73 -8.72 3.41
CA ARG A 240 24.16 -9.01 2.10
C ARG A 240 23.76 -10.48 1.97
N GLN A 241 24.60 -11.41 2.46
CA GLN A 241 24.30 -12.85 2.48
C GLN A 241 23.14 -13.18 3.42
N GLU A 242 23.15 -12.63 4.64
CA GLU A 242 22.07 -12.83 5.62
C GLU A 242 20.77 -12.08 5.23
N GLY A 243 20.89 -11.06 4.36
CA GLY A 243 19.79 -10.35 3.72
C GLY A 243 19.22 -11.04 2.48
N TRP A 244 19.42 -12.36 2.34
CA TRP A 244 18.94 -13.16 1.20
C TRP A 244 17.44 -13.02 0.88
N PRO A 245 16.49 -12.70 1.80
CA PRO A 245 15.10 -12.54 1.41
C PRO A 245 14.87 -11.47 0.33
N HIS A 246 15.79 -10.49 0.22
CA HIS A 246 15.76 -9.50 -0.86
C HIS A 246 15.93 -10.14 -2.24
N GLU A 247 16.56 -11.31 -2.36
CA GLU A 247 16.72 -12.04 -3.63
C GLU A 247 15.40 -12.49 -4.23
N CYS A 248 14.34 -12.58 -3.41
CA CYS A 248 12.98 -12.80 -3.90
C CYS A 248 12.51 -11.64 -4.79
N PHE A 249 12.98 -10.42 -4.54
CA PHE A 249 12.58 -9.19 -5.24
C PHE A 249 13.70 -8.54 -6.06
N CYS A 250 14.95 -8.97 -5.95
CA CYS A 250 16.11 -8.26 -6.50
C CYS A 250 15.95 -7.94 -7.99
N ALA A 251 15.48 -8.90 -8.80
CA ALA A 251 15.22 -8.68 -10.22
C ALA A 251 14.10 -7.64 -10.46
N THR A 252 13.03 -7.68 -9.67
CA THR A 252 11.92 -6.71 -9.74
C THR A 252 12.36 -5.32 -9.28
N PHE A 253 13.15 -5.22 -8.23
CA PHE A 253 13.69 -3.95 -7.74
C PHE A 253 14.60 -3.32 -8.78
N ARG A 254 15.34 -4.11 -9.57
CA ARG A 254 16.12 -3.60 -10.70
C ARG A 254 15.23 -2.94 -11.76
N LEU A 255 14.04 -3.49 -12.03
CA LEU A 255 13.08 -2.87 -12.93
C LEU A 255 12.58 -1.54 -12.35
N TYR A 256 12.18 -1.52 -11.08
CA TYR A 256 11.69 -0.31 -10.40
C TYR A 256 12.74 0.80 -10.33
N THR A 257 13.97 0.46 -9.96
CA THR A 257 15.05 1.45 -9.93
C THR A 257 15.41 1.95 -11.34
N GLY A 258 15.25 1.11 -12.36
CA GLY A 258 15.39 1.50 -13.77
C GLY A 258 14.38 2.55 -14.23
N ARG A 259 13.18 2.57 -13.66
CA ARG A 259 12.12 3.55 -13.94
C ARG A 259 12.29 4.90 -13.25
N ARG A 260 13.38 5.09 -12.49
CA ARG A 260 13.60 6.32 -11.71
C ARG A 260 13.52 7.58 -12.57
N ILE A 261 14.09 7.57 -13.77
CA ILE A 261 14.10 8.75 -14.66
C ILE A 261 12.67 9.12 -15.08
N GLU A 262 11.89 8.14 -15.54
CA GLU A 262 10.48 8.30 -15.90
C GLU A 262 9.68 8.90 -14.71
N LEU A 263 9.84 8.30 -13.52
CA LEU A 263 9.13 8.73 -12.31
C LEU A 263 9.58 10.08 -11.77
N SER A 264 10.80 10.51 -12.07
CA SER A 264 11.36 11.80 -11.65
C SER A 264 11.20 12.90 -12.71
N THR A 265 10.56 12.60 -13.84
CA THR A 265 10.33 13.60 -14.90
C THR A 265 8.94 14.21 -14.73
N PHE A 266 8.91 15.53 -14.71
CA PHE A 266 7.68 16.33 -14.62
C PHE A 266 7.71 17.37 -15.74
N ASP A 267 7.04 17.06 -16.86
CA ASP A 267 6.97 17.97 -18.00
C ASP A 267 6.43 19.33 -17.56
N HIS A 268 6.93 20.40 -18.20
CA HIS A 268 6.63 21.82 -17.93
C HIS A 268 7.17 22.40 -16.60
N ILE A 269 7.26 21.64 -15.51
CA ILE A 269 7.79 22.13 -14.21
C ILE A 269 9.19 21.59 -13.88
N ASN A 270 9.87 21.03 -14.88
CA ASN A 270 11.10 20.27 -14.69
C ASN A 270 12.28 21.10 -14.15
N GLU A 271 12.30 22.42 -14.39
CA GLU A 271 13.42 23.29 -14.01
C GLU A 271 13.72 23.24 -12.50
N TRP A 272 12.68 23.46 -11.68
CA TRP A 272 12.82 23.38 -10.23
C TRP A 272 12.59 21.95 -9.71
N ALA A 273 11.65 21.19 -10.30
CA ALA A 273 11.30 19.86 -9.81
C ALA A 273 12.47 18.87 -9.90
N ARG A 274 13.35 19.02 -10.91
CA ARG A 274 14.53 18.15 -11.07
C ARG A 274 15.50 18.26 -9.88
N ARG A 275 15.60 19.43 -9.24
CA ARG A 275 16.40 19.60 -8.02
C ARG A 275 15.87 18.71 -6.90
N LEU A 276 14.55 18.64 -6.74
CA LEU A 276 13.86 17.95 -5.64
C LEU A 276 13.84 16.43 -5.73
N VAL A 277 14.34 15.86 -6.83
CA VAL A 277 14.40 14.40 -7.05
C VAL A 277 15.81 13.84 -7.02
N ASP A 278 16.81 14.72 -6.83
CA ASP A 278 18.20 14.33 -6.72
C ASP A 278 18.49 13.56 -5.44
N ARG A 279 19.67 12.92 -5.44
CA ARG A 279 20.06 11.97 -4.40
C ARG A 279 20.10 12.60 -3.00
N GLU A 280 20.45 13.87 -2.88
CA GLU A 280 20.54 14.55 -1.59
C GLU A 280 19.16 14.72 -0.93
N PHE A 281 18.11 14.99 -1.70
CA PHE A 281 16.73 15.13 -1.23
C PHE A 281 16.14 13.77 -0.78
N GLN A 282 16.68 12.66 -1.27
CA GLN A 282 16.32 11.31 -0.82
C GLN A 282 17.00 10.90 0.49
N LEU A 283 18.05 11.62 0.90
CA LEU A 283 18.91 11.25 2.03
C LEU A 283 18.80 12.23 3.19
N SER A 284 18.17 13.39 3.01
CA SER A 284 18.02 14.41 4.04
C SER A 284 16.83 15.31 3.74
N VAL A 285 16.22 15.86 4.79
CA VAL A 285 15.18 16.88 4.70
C VAL A 285 15.77 18.29 4.52
N ASN A 286 17.02 18.52 4.92
CA ASN A 286 17.64 19.85 4.93
C ASN A 286 17.69 20.54 3.55
N PRO A 287 18.03 19.85 2.44
CA PRO A 287 18.01 20.47 1.12
C PRO A 287 16.61 20.98 0.73
N TYR A 288 15.56 20.32 1.21
CA TYR A 288 14.19 20.74 0.94
C TYR A 288 13.81 22.00 1.71
N GLU A 289 14.17 22.10 3.00
CA GLU A 289 13.96 23.33 3.77
C GLU A 289 14.70 24.52 3.14
N GLN A 290 15.92 24.30 2.64
CA GLN A 290 16.68 25.34 1.92
C GLN A 290 16.00 25.76 0.62
N PHE A 291 15.51 24.80 -0.18
CA PHE A 291 14.74 25.08 -1.38
C PHE A 291 13.48 25.90 -1.09
N LEU A 292 12.74 25.58 -0.02
CA LEU A 292 11.57 26.35 0.40
C LEU A 292 11.98 27.78 0.81
N ALA A 293 13.08 27.94 1.55
CA ALA A 293 13.58 29.24 1.97
C ALA A 293 13.99 30.13 0.78
N GLU A 294 14.50 29.57 -0.32
CA GLU A 294 14.76 30.31 -1.57
C GLU A 294 13.48 30.95 -2.15
N HIS A 295 12.32 30.37 -1.87
CA HIS A 295 11.00 30.88 -2.27
C HIS A 295 10.32 31.73 -1.18
N GLY A 296 11.08 32.15 -0.16
CA GLY A 296 10.57 32.94 0.95
C GLY A 296 9.74 32.15 1.96
N ILE A 297 9.73 30.81 1.87
CA ILE A 297 9.00 29.93 2.78
C ILE A 297 9.95 29.45 3.88
N THR A 298 9.83 30.03 5.05
CA THR A 298 10.62 29.72 6.26
C THR A 298 9.69 29.40 7.42
N ARG A 299 10.20 28.79 8.50
CA ARG A 299 9.39 28.47 9.69
C ARG A 299 8.72 29.70 10.32
N GLU A 300 9.32 30.88 10.17
CA GLU A 300 8.82 32.16 10.68
C GLU A 300 7.75 32.80 9.79
N THR A 301 7.76 32.45 8.50
CA THR A 301 6.90 33.08 7.49
C THR A 301 5.73 32.19 7.08
N CYS A 302 5.89 30.87 7.09
CA CYS A 302 4.81 29.94 6.76
C CYS A 302 3.92 29.67 7.99
N SER A 303 2.61 29.87 7.81
CA SER A 303 1.60 29.67 8.86
C SER A 303 0.43 28.78 8.43
N SER A 304 0.47 28.32 7.18
CA SER A 304 -0.68 27.73 6.48
C SER A 304 -0.30 26.41 5.78
N TRP A 305 -0.70 26.19 4.52
CA TRP A 305 -0.40 24.95 3.79
C TRP A 305 1.10 24.65 3.71
N TRP A 306 1.93 25.67 3.47
CA TRP A 306 3.39 25.51 3.47
C TRP A 306 3.97 25.12 4.82
N ARG A 307 3.31 25.51 5.93
CA ARG A 307 3.71 25.05 7.27
C ARG A 307 3.55 23.54 7.40
N THR A 308 2.45 23.02 6.88
CA THR A 308 2.19 21.57 6.85
C THR A 308 3.13 20.84 5.90
N GLU A 309 3.42 21.41 4.74
CA GLU A 309 4.36 20.78 3.78
C GLU A 309 5.80 20.75 4.31
N MET A 310 6.22 21.77 5.06
CA MET A 310 7.53 21.83 5.69
C MET A 310 7.67 20.84 6.84
N ASP A 311 6.75 20.87 7.80
CA ASP A 311 6.83 20.06 9.03
C ASP A 311 6.46 18.59 8.80
N GLY A 312 5.67 18.31 7.75
CA GLY A 312 4.95 17.05 7.62
C GLY A 312 3.85 16.91 8.68
N TRP A 313 3.37 15.67 8.88
CA TRP A 313 2.45 15.37 9.97
C TRP A 313 2.73 14.03 10.63
N ALA A 314 2.66 14.00 11.97
CA ALA A 314 2.84 12.81 12.81
C ALA A 314 1.84 12.84 13.99
N GLY A 315 0.56 13.18 13.73
CA GLY A 315 -0.52 13.12 14.73
C GLY A 315 -1.11 14.46 15.17
N GLY A 316 -2.31 14.43 15.74
CA GLY A 316 -3.15 15.61 16.01
C GLY A 316 -2.53 16.68 16.93
N SER A 317 -1.43 16.36 17.60
CA SER A 317 -0.66 17.27 18.46
C SER A 317 0.66 17.74 17.84
N SER A 318 0.94 17.45 16.57
CA SER A 318 2.16 17.89 15.87
C SER A 318 2.30 19.42 15.82
N GLU A 319 3.51 19.89 15.51
CA GLU A 319 3.80 21.32 15.30
C GLU A 319 2.88 21.92 14.21
N SER A 320 2.70 21.21 13.09
CA SER A 320 1.79 21.59 12.01
C SER A 320 0.32 21.62 12.41
N ALA A 321 -0.18 20.64 13.17
CA ALA A 321 -1.57 20.61 13.65
C ALA A 321 -1.87 21.74 14.65
N GLN A 322 -0.86 22.12 15.45
CA GLN A 322 -0.99 23.26 16.37
C GLN A 322 -0.91 24.59 15.63
N ALA A 323 -0.07 24.71 14.59
CA ALA A 323 0.13 25.95 13.87
C ALA A 323 -1.06 26.27 12.94
N VAL A 324 -1.51 25.29 12.17
CA VAL A 324 -2.53 25.49 11.12
C VAL A 324 -3.93 25.44 11.72
N ASP A 325 -4.82 26.33 11.24
CA ASP A 325 -6.23 26.36 11.60
C ASP A 325 -7.07 26.52 10.34
N VAL A 326 -7.54 25.40 9.81
CA VAL A 326 -8.31 25.34 8.56
C VAL A 326 -9.65 26.06 8.65
N THR A 327 -10.20 26.25 9.86
CA THR A 327 -11.51 26.91 10.06
C THR A 327 -11.45 28.43 9.91
N LYS A 328 -10.25 29.01 9.96
CA LYS A 328 -10.05 30.46 9.90
C LYS A 328 -9.74 30.99 8.51
N ARG A 329 -9.24 30.13 7.61
CA ARG A 329 -8.86 30.52 6.24
C ARG A 329 -10.10 30.76 5.39
N LYS A 330 -10.10 31.85 4.64
CA LYS A 330 -11.19 32.26 3.77
C LYS A 330 -10.82 32.18 2.29
N THR A 331 -9.59 32.56 1.94
CA THR A 331 -9.15 32.66 0.55
C THR A 331 -7.98 31.72 0.24
N TYR A 332 -7.77 31.43 -1.04
CA TYR A 332 -6.59 30.70 -1.52
C TYR A 332 -5.28 31.39 -1.15
N GLU A 333 -5.23 32.71 -1.22
CA GLU A 333 -4.03 33.52 -0.93
C GLU A 333 -3.55 33.31 0.52
N GLU A 334 -4.48 33.25 1.49
CA GLU A 334 -4.16 32.91 2.89
C GLU A 334 -3.62 31.48 3.03
N GLY A 335 -4.08 30.56 2.18
CA GLY A 335 -3.57 29.20 2.06
C GLY A 335 -2.10 29.16 1.62
N PHE A 336 -1.78 29.92 0.57
CA PHE A 336 -0.47 29.93 -0.08
C PHE A 336 0.58 30.85 0.56
N TYR A 337 0.19 31.73 1.49
CA TYR A 337 1.14 32.60 2.17
C TYR A 337 2.34 31.82 2.77
N PRO A 338 3.60 32.26 2.55
CA PRO A 338 4.02 33.58 2.05
C PRO A 338 4.08 33.73 0.52
N VAL A 339 3.79 32.68 -0.24
CA VAL A 339 3.75 32.75 -1.71
C VAL A 339 2.40 33.33 -2.14
N THR A 340 2.39 34.57 -2.61
CA THR A 340 1.15 35.29 -2.97
C THR A 340 1.01 35.57 -4.47
N PHE A 341 1.99 35.18 -5.28
CA PHE A 341 2.02 35.34 -6.73
C PHE A 341 2.02 33.97 -7.42
N GLU A 342 1.64 33.94 -8.71
CA GLU A 342 1.67 32.72 -9.52
C GLU A 342 0.79 31.59 -8.96
N LEU A 343 -0.35 31.97 -8.40
CA LEU A 343 -1.31 31.09 -7.76
C LEU A 343 -2.44 30.69 -8.71
N PRO A 344 -3.03 29.50 -8.56
CA PRO A 344 -4.28 29.16 -9.21
C PRO A 344 -5.39 30.12 -8.78
N ARG A 345 -6.24 30.49 -9.73
CA ARG A 345 -7.40 31.36 -9.46
C ARG A 345 -8.46 30.64 -8.66
N GLU A 346 -9.04 31.30 -7.67
CA GLU A 346 -10.14 30.75 -6.85
C GLU A 346 -11.49 30.86 -7.58
N GLU A 347 -11.60 30.25 -8.76
CA GLU A 347 -12.80 30.28 -9.60
C GLU A 347 -12.95 28.99 -10.42
N SER A 348 -14.20 28.65 -10.78
CA SER A 348 -14.48 27.52 -11.67
C SER A 348 -14.00 27.81 -13.09
N LEU A 349 -13.66 26.75 -13.84
CA LEU A 349 -13.30 26.88 -15.25
C LEU A 349 -14.46 27.47 -16.07
N ASN A 350 -14.13 28.32 -17.04
CA ASN A 350 -15.11 28.87 -17.98
C ASN A 350 -15.65 27.77 -18.91
N ASP A 351 -16.96 27.78 -19.19
CA ASP A 351 -17.64 26.84 -20.11
C ASP A 351 -16.94 26.67 -21.46
N SER A 352 -16.33 27.74 -21.99
CA SER A 352 -15.56 27.67 -23.25
C SER A 352 -14.38 26.70 -23.18
N ILE A 353 -13.76 26.51 -22.01
CA ILE A 353 -12.68 25.54 -21.79
C ILE A 353 -13.23 24.12 -21.99
N TYR A 354 -14.40 23.83 -21.43
CA TYR A 354 -15.10 22.55 -21.64
C TYR A 354 -15.52 22.32 -23.08
N THR A 355 -15.58 23.34 -23.94
CA THR A 355 -15.83 23.14 -25.38
C THR A 355 -14.53 22.91 -26.17
N THR A 356 -13.45 23.60 -25.80
CA THR A 356 -12.20 23.66 -26.57
C THR A 356 -11.18 22.58 -26.18
N TRP A 357 -11.17 22.16 -24.91
CA TRP A 357 -10.31 21.08 -24.46
C TRP A 357 -10.70 19.77 -25.15
N ARG A 358 -9.72 19.07 -25.75
CA ARG A 358 -10.01 17.90 -26.59
C ARG A 358 -10.14 16.62 -25.77
N ASN A 359 -9.32 16.46 -24.74
CA ASN A 359 -9.25 15.21 -23.99
C ASN A 359 -10.31 15.20 -22.88
N LYS A 360 -11.36 14.41 -23.07
CA LYS A 360 -12.45 14.28 -22.11
C LYS A 360 -12.80 12.82 -21.90
N ASN A 361 -13.39 12.53 -20.75
CA ASN A 361 -14.00 11.24 -20.51
C ASN A 361 -15.44 11.18 -21.09
N GLU A 362 -16.09 10.03 -20.94
CA GLU A 362 -17.44 9.74 -21.43
C GLU A 362 -18.52 10.69 -20.87
N LEU A 363 -18.29 11.28 -19.69
CA LEU A 363 -19.18 12.29 -19.06
C LEU A 363 -18.82 13.73 -19.46
N GLY A 364 -17.84 13.94 -20.33
CA GLY A 364 -17.37 15.26 -20.73
C GLY A 364 -16.42 15.93 -19.73
N PHE A 365 -15.97 15.23 -18.69
CA PHE A 365 -15.00 15.77 -17.73
C PHE A 365 -13.62 15.86 -18.36
N LEU A 366 -12.84 16.89 -18.03
CA LEU A 366 -11.54 17.14 -18.65
C LEU A 366 -10.50 16.13 -18.15
N ARG A 367 -9.92 15.33 -19.05
CA ARG A 367 -8.81 14.43 -18.70
C ARG A 367 -7.50 15.21 -18.74
N LEU A 368 -6.91 15.45 -17.57
CA LEU A 368 -5.60 16.08 -17.40
C LEU A 368 -4.57 14.97 -17.18
N GLN A 369 -3.55 14.89 -18.03
CA GLN A 369 -2.58 13.79 -18.05
C GLN A 369 -1.26 14.14 -17.37
N SER A 370 -1.07 15.39 -16.97
CA SER A 370 0.21 15.88 -16.43
C SER A 370 0.05 17.18 -15.63
N TRP A 371 1.09 17.53 -14.87
CA TRP A 371 1.21 18.87 -14.27
C TRP A 371 1.20 19.98 -15.33
N GLN A 372 1.74 19.73 -16.52
CA GLN A 372 1.68 20.67 -17.65
C GLN A 372 0.23 21.04 -18.00
N ASP A 373 -0.64 20.04 -18.12
CA ASP A 373 -2.06 20.28 -18.44
C ASP A 373 -2.71 21.15 -17.37
N TYR A 374 -2.47 20.86 -16.09
CA TYR A 374 -3.01 21.64 -14.98
C TYR A 374 -2.51 23.10 -14.99
N TYR A 375 -1.20 23.31 -15.16
CA TYR A 375 -0.61 24.65 -15.16
C TYR A 375 -1.12 25.49 -16.32
N LEU A 376 -1.17 24.92 -17.53
CA LEU A 376 -1.72 25.58 -18.71
C LEU A 376 -3.20 25.93 -18.52
N LEU A 377 -3.99 24.98 -18.03
CA LEU A 377 -5.42 25.15 -17.80
C LEU A 377 -5.72 26.25 -16.78
N ARG A 378 -4.91 26.37 -15.74
CA ARG A 378 -5.07 27.34 -14.66
C ARG A 378 -4.30 28.65 -14.86
N GLY A 379 -3.55 28.77 -15.95
CA GLY A 379 -2.73 29.95 -16.23
C GLY A 379 -1.62 30.17 -15.20
N ILE A 380 -1.06 29.09 -14.67
CA ILE A 380 0.01 29.10 -13.68
C ILE A 380 1.35 29.03 -14.44
N PRO A 381 2.32 29.92 -14.19
CA PRO A 381 3.62 29.85 -14.84
C PRO A 381 4.47 28.68 -14.31
N GLU A 382 5.39 28.21 -15.15
CA GLU A 382 6.27 27.07 -14.86
C GLU A 382 7.17 27.26 -13.63
N SER A 383 7.50 28.51 -13.28
CA SER A 383 8.26 28.90 -12.09
C SER A 383 7.53 28.62 -10.77
N SER A 384 6.20 28.48 -10.81
CA SER A 384 5.39 28.29 -9.61
C SER A 384 5.57 26.90 -9.01
N ILE A 385 5.80 26.84 -7.70
CA ILE A 385 6.00 25.60 -6.95
C ILE A 385 4.70 25.01 -6.36
N VAL A 386 3.53 25.54 -6.75
CA VAL A 386 2.22 25.13 -6.19
C VAL A 386 1.90 23.64 -6.37
N ALA A 387 2.51 22.95 -7.34
CA ALA A 387 2.41 21.50 -7.49
C ALA A 387 2.83 20.72 -6.22
N LEU A 388 3.68 21.31 -5.36
CA LEU A 388 4.04 20.71 -4.06
C LEU A 388 2.84 20.62 -3.11
N LEU A 389 1.88 21.55 -3.18
CA LEU A 389 0.68 21.56 -2.34
C LEU A 389 -0.53 20.92 -3.03
N MET A 390 -0.57 20.97 -4.36
CA MET A 390 -1.72 20.55 -5.17
C MET A 390 -1.84 19.03 -5.37
N THR A 391 -0.90 18.24 -4.87
CA THR A 391 -0.91 16.78 -5.12
C THR A 391 -2.20 16.11 -4.65
N PHE A 392 -2.75 16.48 -3.49
CA PHE A 392 -3.99 15.87 -2.96
C PHE A 392 -5.24 16.18 -3.77
N PRO A 393 -5.61 17.46 -4.00
CA PRO A 393 -6.79 17.77 -4.78
C PRO A 393 -6.67 17.26 -6.22
N LEU A 394 -5.50 17.36 -6.85
CA LEU A 394 -5.34 16.92 -8.24
C LEU A 394 -5.33 15.40 -8.37
N THR A 395 -4.82 14.68 -7.37
CA THR A 395 -4.98 13.22 -7.29
C THR A 395 -6.45 12.86 -7.17
N LEU A 396 -7.21 13.51 -6.28
CA LEU A 396 -8.64 13.24 -6.13
C LEU A 396 -9.41 13.52 -7.43
N TYR A 397 -9.14 14.67 -8.06
CA TYR A 397 -9.72 15.02 -9.35
C TYR A 397 -9.44 13.95 -10.40
N ASN A 398 -8.18 13.54 -10.56
CA ASN A 398 -7.79 12.50 -11.50
C ASN A 398 -8.50 11.17 -11.23
N LEU A 399 -8.60 10.77 -9.97
CA LEU A 399 -9.32 9.56 -9.56
C LEU A 399 -10.82 9.61 -9.94
N ILE A 400 -11.49 10.74 -9.68
CA ILE A 400 -12.90 10.94 -10.05
C ILE A 400 -13.07 10.87 -11.57
N VAL A 401 -12.21 11.55 -12.33
CA VAL A 401 -12.31 11.61 -13.80
C VAL A 401 -12.05 10.26 -14.45
N GLU A 402 -11.05 9.51 -13.99
CA GLU A 402 -10.66 8.24 -14.59
C GLU A 402 -11.49 7.05 -14.12
N TYR A 403 -11.98 7.06 -12.87
CA TYR A 403 -12.63 5.89 -12.26
C TYR A 403 -14.00 6.17 -11.65
N GLY A 404 -14.41 7.43 -11.52
CA GLY A 404 -15.64 7.82 -10.83
C GLY A 404 -16.87 7.93 -11.72
N GLN A 405 -16.83 7.49 -12.98
CA GLN A 405 -17.88 7.79 -13.96
C GLN A 405 -19.26 7.22 -13.59
N VAL A 406 -19.32 5.93 -13.28
CA VAL A 406 -20.58 5.28 -12.88
C VAL A 406 -21.13 5.93 -11.60
N PRO A 407 -20.36 6.12 -10.51
CA PRO A 407 -20.87 6.81 -9.34
C PRO A 407 -21.28 8.27 -9.59
N CYS A 408 -20.55 9.03 -10.43
CA CYS A 408 -20.95 10.38 -10.81
C CYS A 408 -22.31 10.39 -11.50
N MET A 409 -22.51 9.50 -12.48
CA MET A 409 -23.78 9.38 -13.20
C MET A 409 -24.93 9.02 -12.25
N VAL A 410 -24.71 8.09 -11.32
CA VAL A 410 -25.70 7.71 -10.31
C VAL A 410 -26.04 8.88 -9.38
N ALA A 411 -25.04 9.62 -8.90
CA ALA A 411 -25.26 10.79 -8.05
C ALA A 411 -26.08 11.88 -8.77
N GLN A 412 -25.76 12.15 -10.04
CA GLN A 412 -26.52 13.08 -10.89
C GLN A 412 -27.96 12.62 -11.13
N MET A 413 -28.18 11.33 -11.43
CA MET A 413 -29.53 10.78 -11.60
C MET A 413 -30.38 10.87 -10.34
N LEU A 414 -29.75 10.83 -9.17
CA LEU A 414 -30.40 10.92 -7.87
C LEU A 414 -30.51 12.36 -7.34
N ASP A 415 -30.06 13.36 -8.11
CA ASP A 415 -30.03 14.78 -7.73
C ASP A 415 -29.39 15.02 -6.35
N ARG A 416 -28.24 14.36 -6.11
CA ARG A 416 -27.48 14.49 -4.86
C ARG A 416 -25.98 14.66 -5.14
N PRO A 417 -25.22 15.20 -4.18
CA PRO A 417 -23.77 15.22 -4.28
C PRO A 417 -23.18 13.81 -4.38
N LEU A 418 -22.06 13.70 -5.12
CA LEU A 418 -21.21 12.51 -5.10
C LEU A 418 -20.54 12.41 -3.73
N ARG A 419 -20.77 11.30 -3.02
CA ARG A 419 -20.26 11.08 -1.67
C ARG A 419 -18.96 10.29 -1.70
N ILE A 420 -17.88 10.93 -1.28
CA ILE A 420 -16.55 10.33 -1.24
C ILE A 420 -16.09 10.26 0.20
N HIS A 421 -15.83 9.06 0.71
CA HIS A 421 -15.21 8.90 2.03
C HIS A 421 -13.69 8.88 1.87
N ILE A 422 -13.01 9.88 2.43
CA ILE A 422 -11.55 9.96 2.48
C ILE A 422 -11.11 9.37 3.81
N VAL A 423 -10.54 8.15 3.77
CA VAL A 423 -10.17 7.37 4.96
C VAL A 423 -8.67 7.38 5.17
N GLY A 424 -8.23 7.27 6.43
CA GLY A 424 -6.81 7.33 6.78
C GLY A 424 -6.20 8.70 6.48
N ALA A 425 -7.02 9.75 6.53
CA ALA A 425 -6.56 11.11 6.33
C ALA A 425 -5.60 11.47 7.46
N GLU A 426 -4.41 11.85 7.06
CA GLU A 426 -3.43 12.50 7.88
C GLU A 426 -3.30 13.92 7.34
N LYS A 427 -2.11 14.31 6.85
CA LYS A 427 -1.74 15.73 6.70
C LYS A 427 -2.75 16.51 5.85
N GLU A 428 -3.52 15.83 5.02
CA GLU A 428 -4.68 16.30 4.27
C GLU A 428 -5.68 17.10 5.11
N LEU A 429 -5.78 16.87 6.42
CA LEU A 429 -6.64 17.63 7.33
C LEU A 429 -6.25 19.11 7.47
N ASN A 430 -5.00 19.45 7.22
CA ASN A 430 -4.57 20.85 7.15
C ASN A 430 -4.81 21.48 5.78
N PHE A 431 -5.31 20.70 4.82
CA PHE A 431 -5.58 21.10 3.44
C PHE A 431 -7.06 21.03 3.06
N LEU A 432 -8.01 20.84 3.99
CA LEU A 432 -9.43 20.61 3.64
C LEU A 432 -10.00 21.64 2.65
N ASP A 433 -9.63 22.92 2.82
CA ASP A 433 -10.06 24.03 1.99
C ASP A 433 -9.41 24.07 0.60
N ILE A 434 -8.28 23.38 0.38
CA ILE A 434 -7.65 23.26 -0.94
C ILE A 434 -8.44 22.33 -1.87
N PHE A 435 -9.27 21.43 -1.31
CA PHE A 435 -10.11 20.53 -2.10
C PHE A 435 -11.21 21.25 -2.89
N ARG A 436 -11.43 22.56 -2.66
CA ARG A 436 -12.20 23.43 -3.56
C ARG A 436 -11.68 23.36 -5.00
N GLU A 437 -10.40 23.10 -5.18
CA GLU A 437 -9.78 22.98 -6.50
C GLU A 437 -10.42 21.86 -7.33
N VAL A 438 -10.89 20.78 -6.69
CA VAL A 438 -11.56 19.68 -7.37
C VAL A 438 -12.86 20.15 -8.01
N VAL A 439 -13.69 20.91 -7.28
CA VAL A 439 -14.94 21.43 -7.84
C VAL A 439 -14.72 22.53 -8.86
N PHE A 440 -13.64 23.30 -8.77
CA PHE A 440 -13.30 24.28 -9.79
C PHE A 440 -12.93 23.65 -11.13
N LEU A 441 -12.38 22.44 -11.11
CA LEU A 441 -12.02 21.67 -12.31
C LEU A 441 -13.16 20.78 -12.84
N LEU A 442 -14.14 20.42 -11.98
CA LEU A 442 -15.31 19.66 -12.39
C LEU A 442 -16.41 20.56 -12.97
N PRO A 443 -17.25 20.03 -13.87
CA PRO A 443 -18.41 20.77 -14.39
C PRO A 443 -19.34 21.32 -13.30
N HIS A 444 -20.06 22.39 -13.64
CA HIS A 444 -20.92 23.13 -12.71
C HIS A 444 -22.09 22.31 -12.13
N ASP A 445 -22.52 21.25 -12.81
CA ASP A 445 -23.58 20.34 -12.39
C ASP A 445 -23.09 19.20 -11.48
N VAL A 446 -21.79 19.15 -11.17
CA VAL A 446 -21.22 18.17 -10.25
C VAL A 446 -20.97 18.82 -8.89
N SER A 447 -21.59 18.23 -7.85
CA SER A 447 -21.40 18.60 -6.45
C SER A 447 -20.78 17.44 -5.66
N LEU A 448 -19.96 17.76 -4.66
CA LEU A 448 -19.22 16.79 -3.85
C LEU A 448 -19.58 16.91 -2.37
N GLN A 449 -19.74 15.75 -1.73
CA GLN A 449 -19.72 15.59 -0.28
C GLN A 449 -18.48 14.77 0.08
N LEU A 450 -17.45 15.41 0.63
CA LEU A 450 -16.24 14.73 1.08
C LEU A 450 -16.34 14.43 2.57
N VAL A 451 -16.35 13.16 2.94
CA VAL A 451 -16.39 12.73 4.35
C VAL A 451 -15.00 12.24 4.73
N PHE A 452 -14.25 13.05 5.47
CA PHE A 452 -12.95 12.66 6.01
C PHE A 452 -13.15 11.86 7.29
N VAL A 453 -12.76 10.60 7.25
CA VAL A 453 -12.85 9.67 8.38
C VAL A 453 -11.48 9.60 9.04
N VAL A 454 -11.43 10.07 10.29
CA VAL A 454 -10.18 10.43 10.96
C VAL A 454 -10.11 9.76 12.31
N ARG A 455 -9.01 9.06 12.60
CA ARG A 455 -8.75 8.56 13.95
C ARG A 455 -8.79 9.68 14.99
N GLN A 456 -9.37 9.42 16.16
CA GLN A 456 -9.58 10.43 17.20
C GLN A 456 -8.29 11.18 17.61
N ASP A 457 -7.16 10.46 17.67
CA ASP A 457 -5.85 10.98 18.05
C ASP A 457 -5.18 11.82 16.95
N MET A 458 -5.64 11.69 15.70
CA MET A 458 -5.16 12.47 14.56
C MET A 458 -5.89 13.81 14.42
N ILE A 459 -7.04 14.01 15.07
CA ILE A 459 -7.79 15.25 14.96
C ILE A 459 -7.05 16.39 15.69
N PRO A 460 -6.79 17.54 15.02
CA PRO A 460 -6.23 18.72 15.68
C PRO A 460 -7.09 19.21 16.85
N GLU A 461 -6.48 19.62 17.97
CA GLU A 461 -7.20 20.14 19.14
C GLU A 461 -8.13 21.32 18.83
N LYS A 462 -7.72 22.20 17.89
CA LYS A 462 -8.53 23.32 17.42
C LYS A 462 -9.83 22.89 16.72
N LEU A 463 -9.86 21.68 16.17
CA LEU A 463 -11.05 21.09 15.57
C LEU A 463 -11.87 20.30 16.60
N LYS A 464 -11.19 19.59 17.53
CA LYS A 464 -11.85 18.83 18.60
C LYS A 464 -12.82 19.68 19.43
N SER A 465 -12.47 20.92 19.75
CA SER A 465 -13.35 21.80 20.55
C SER A 465 -14.70 22.09 19.88
N ASN A 466 -14.77 21.99 18.55
CA ASN A 466 -15.96 22.26 17.75
C ASN A 466 -16.66 20.98 17.29
N MET A 467 -16.18 19.82 17.75
CA MET A 467 -16.57 18.50 17.26
C MET A 467 -17.01 17.65 18.45
N ALA A 468 -18.27 17.18 18.45
CA ALA A 468 -18.67 16.10 19.34
C ALA A 468 -18.14 14.78 18.77
N ASN A 469 -18.70 14.36 17.62
CA ASN A 469 -18.22 13.23 16.81
C ASN A 469 -18.06 13.59 15.32
N GLU A 470 -18.57 14.76 14.90
CA GLU A 470 -18.53 15.23 13.52
C GLU A 470 -18.39 16.76 13.45
N LEU A 471 -17.84 17.27 12.34
CA LEU A 471 -17.77 18.69 12.01
C LEU A 471 -17.98 18.89 10.51
N GLU A 472 -19.08 19.55 10.14
CA GLU A 472 -19.37 19.92 8.75
C GLU A 472 -18.85 21.33 8.44
N ILE A 473 -18.19 21.48 7.29
CA ILE A 473 -17.59 22.73 6.84
C ILE A 473 -17.97 22.95 5.36
N PRO A 474 -18.89 23.89 5.06
CA PRO A 474 -19.22 24.25 3.69
C PRO A 474 -18.14 25.18 3.12
N PHE A 475 -17.31 24.67 2.20
CA PHE A 475 -16.25 25.45 1.55
C PHE A 475 -16.71 26.12 0.24
N HIS A 476 -17.69 25.54 -0.44
CA HIS A 476 -18.26 26.06 -1.69
C HIS A 476 -19.71 25.59 -1.83
N GLU A 477 -20.53 26.26 -2.64
CA GLU A 477 -21.92 25.85 -2.94
C GLU A 477 -22.04 24.41 -3.50
N ARG A 478 -20.94 23.89 -4.06
CA ARG A 478 -20.81 22.54 -4.64
C ARG A 478 -19.88 21.61 -3.86
N LEU A 479 -19.35 22.06 -2.72
CA LEU A 479 -18.42 21.28 -1.90
C LEU A 479 -18.73 21.44 -0.42
N VAL A 480 -19.18 20.34 0.18
CA VAL A 480 -19.27 20.19 1.62
C VAL A 480 -18.20 19.19 2.07
N VAL A 481 -17.44 19.56 3.09
CA VAL A 481 -16.49 18.67 3.76
C VAL A 481 -17.00 18.36 5.15
N THR A 482 -17.08 17.08 5.48
CA THR A 482 -17.46 16.61 6.82
C THR A 482 -16.30 15.85 7.42
N LEU A 483 -15.88 16.22 8.61
CA LEU A 483 -14.96 15.42 9.42
C LEU A 483 -15.78 14.48 10.30
N VAL A 484 -15.42 13.21 10.33
CA VAL A 484 -16.02 12.20 11.20
C VAL A 484 -14.91 11.52 12.00
N ALA A 485 -15.05 11.52 13.32
CA ALA A 485 -14.06 10.93 14.19
C ALA A 485 -14.30 9.43 14.35
N GLY A 486 -13.28 8.63 14.03
CA GLY A 486 -13.30 7.18 14.19
C GLY A 486 -12.62 6.42 13.06
N THR A 487 -12.89 5.13 13.02
CA THR A 487 -12.26 4.13 12.17
C THR A 487 -13.32 3.14 11.70
N TYR A 488 -13.26 2.78 10.42
CA TYR A 488 -14.20 1.80 9.84
C TYR A 488 -14.18 0.49 10.60
N GLY A 489 -15.37 -0.07 10.87
CA GLY A 489 -15.55 -1.39 11.47
C GLY A 489 -15.09 -1.53 12.92
N ASP A 490 -14.57 -0.45 13.51
CA ASP A 490 -14.14 -0.38 14.90
C ASP A 490 -15.09 0.54 15.67
N SER A 491 -15.00 1.86 15.43
CA SER A 491 -15.90 2.85 16.03
C SER A 491 -17.02 3.33 15.11
N LEU A 492 -16.92 3.06 13.80
CA LEU A 492 -17.87 3.55 12.80
C LEU A 492 -18.38 2.45 11.88
N ASP A 493 -19.69 2.43 11.64
CA ASP A 493 -20.31 1.80 10.48
C ASP A 493 -20.33 2.80 9.30
N PRO A 494 -19.60 2.51 8.20
CA PRO A 494 -19.53 3.40 7.04
C PRO A 494 -20.88 3.70 6.37
N ASP A 495 -21.87 2.82 6.52
CA ASP A 495 -23.17 2.99 5.88
C ASP A 495 -24.13 3.88 6.68
N PHE A 496 -23.87 4.10 7.98
CA PHE A 496 -24.79 4.80 8.88
C PHE A 496 -24.15 5.99 9.61
N ASP A 497 -22.91 5.85 10.06
CA ASP A 497 -22.24 6.86 10.90
C ASP A 497 -21.51 7.95 10.10
N CYS A 498 -21.45 7.79 8.76
CA CYS A 498 -20.70 8.65 7.85
C CYS A 498 -21.62 9.36 6.83
N HIS A 499 -22.80 9.81 7.25
CA HIS A 499 -23.82 10.45 6.39
C HIS A 499 -24.42 9.54 5.32
N GLY A 500 -24.25 8.23 5.47
CA GLY A 500 -24.75 7.21 4.56
C GLY A 500 -23.63 6.50 3.79
N SER A 501 -23.98 5.45 3.07
CA SER A 501 -23.03 4.68 2.26
C SER A 501 -22.25 5.58 1.27
N PRO A 502 -20.92 5.43 1.16
CA PRO A 502 -20.11 6.12 0.16
C PRO A 502 -20.39 5.60 -1.25
N ASP A 503 -20.24 6.49 -2.23
CA ASP A 503 -20.10 6.11 -3.62
C ASP A 503 -18.67 5.62 -3.92
N ILE A 504 -17.70 6.31 -3.31
CA ILE A 504 -16.27 6.10 -3.50
C ILE A 504 -15.57 6.16 -2.14
N VAL A 505 -14.63 5.26 -1.90
CA VAL A 505 -13.66 5.34 -0.79
C VAL A 505 -12.31 5.73 -1.36
N VAL A 506 -11.69 6.78 -0.83
CA VAL A 506 -10.35 7.25 -1.21
C VAL A 506 -9.41 7.14 -0.02
N ALA A 507 -8.18 6.68 -0.25
CA ALA A 507 -7.11 6.88 0.72
C ALA A 507 -5.80 7.27 0.04
N PHE A 508 -5.19 8.34 0.54
CA PHE A 508 -3.91 8.82 0.06
C PHE A 508 -2.78 8.13 0.78
N ASN A 509 -1.78 7.67 0.04
CA ASN A 509 -0.59 7.01 0.58
C ASN A 509 -0.91 5.87 1.56
N ALA A 510 -1.93 5.08 1.24
CA ALA A 510 -2.66 4.27 2.19
C ALA A 510 -1.79 3.23 2.92
N GLY A 511 -0.87 2.58 2.19
CA GLY A 511 -0.04 1.51 2.77
C GLY A 511 -0.90 0.43 3.42
N LEU A 512 -1.86 -0.16 2.69
CA LEU A 512 -2.87 -1.10 3.23
C LEU A 512 -2.27 -2.33 3.94
N PHE A 513 -1.03 -2.70 3.61
CA PHE A 513 -0.28 -3.77 4.29
C PHE A 513 0.43 -3.33 5.58
N ALA A 514 0.63 -2.02 5.78
CA ALA A 514 1.44 -1.50 6.87
C ALA A 514 0.73 -1.58 8.23
N TYR A 515 -0.60 -1.44 8.25
CA TYR A 515 -1.37 -1.35 9.49
C TYR A 515 -2.60 -2.27 9.47
N PRO A 516 -2.84 -3.06 10.55
CA PRO A 516 -4.03 -3.90 10.66
C PRO A 516 -5.37 -3.14 10.59
N SER A 517 -5.39 -1.85 10.95
CA SER A 517 -6.58 -0.99 10.90
C SER A 517 -7.18 -0.84 9.50
N TRP A 518 -6.37 -0.97 8.45
CA TRP A 518 -6.83 -0.95 7.05
C TRP A 518 -7.74 -2.12 6.69
N ARG A 519 -7.71 -3.19 7.48
CA ARG A 519 -8.46 -4.41 7.19
C ARG A 519 -9.95 -4.17 7.06
N ASN A 520 -10.53 -3.35 7.94
CA ASN A 520 -11.96 -3.08 7.91
C ASN A 520 -12.37 -2.34 6.63
N VAL A 521 -11.51 -1.48 6.09
CA VAL A 521 -11.73 -0.81 4.79
C VAL A 521 -11.71 -1.82 3.65
N VAL A 522 -10.73 -2.73 3.63
CA VAL A 522 -10.61 -3.77 2.60
C VAL A 522 -11.80 -4.75 2.67
N GLU A 523 -12.20 -5.17 3.87
CA GLU A 523 -13.39 -6.02 4.07
C GLU A 523 -14.68 -5.34 3.65
N TYR A 524 -14.83 -4.05 3.95
CA TYR A 524 -15.99 -3.27 3.52
C TYR A 524 -16.12 -3.27 2.00
N LEU A 525 -15.05 -2.95 1.28
CA LEU A 525 -15.04 -2.93 -0.20
C LEU A 525 -15.25 -4.32 -0.80
N HIS A 526 -14.73 -5.37 -0.15
CA HIS A 526 -14.99 -6.75 -0.57
C HIS A 526 -16.48 -7.12 -0.46
N ARG A 527 -17.17 -6.66 0.59
CA ARG A 527 -18.62 -6.90 0.79
C ARG A 527 -19.51 -5.98 -0.05
N LYS A 528 -18.96 -4.86 -0.54
CA LYS A 528 -19.70 -3.81 -1.25
C LYS A 528 -19.11 -3.57 -2.65
N PRO A 529 -19.31 -4.49 -3.61
CA PRO A 529 -18.76 -4.35 -4.96
C PRO A 529 -19.32 -3.13 -5.74
N SER A 530 -20.42 -2.54 -5.27
CA SER A 530 -20.97 -1.29 -5.82
C SER A 530 -20.18 -0.03 -5.41
N VAL A 531 -19.30 -0.13 -4.40
CA VAL A 531 -18.45 0.97 -3.93
C VAL A 531 -17.06 0.82 -4.53
N ILE A 532 -16.56 1.91 -5.13
CA ILE A 532 -15.22 1.92 -5.74
C ILE A 532 -14.19 2.33 -4.69
N GLY A 533 -13.12 1.56 -4.54
CA GLY A 533 -11.97 1.93 -3.72
C GLY A 533 -10.87 2.53 -4.58
N MET A 534 -10.42 3.73 -4.30
CA MET A 534 -9.41 4.46 -5.07
C MET A 534 -8.26 4.86 -4.16
N PHE A 535 -7.07 4.34 -4.43
CA PHE A 535 -5.97 4.43 -3.47
C PHE A 535 -4.71 4.95 -4.12
N THR A 536 -3.86 5.61 -3.33
CA THR A 536 -2.48 5.89 -3.73
C THR A 536 -1.44 5.27 -2.80
N ASP A 537 -0.22 5.10 -3.31
CA ASP A 537 0.93 4.63 -2.55
C ASP A 537 2.22 5.33 -2.97
N TYR A 538 3.24 5.26 -2.12
CA TYR A 538 4.48 6.00 -2.29
C TYR A 538 5.34 5.48 -3.43
N ASN A 539 5.40 4.15 -3.57
CA ASN A 539 6.26 3.47 -4.54
C ASN A 539 5.53 2.27 -5.17
N GLU A 540 6.03 1.85 -6.33
CA GLU A 540 5.38 0.83 -7.16
C GLU A 540 5.24 -0.51 -6.45
N MET A 541 6.23 -0.88 -5.64
CA MET A 541 6.23 -2.15 -4.90
C MET A 541 5.09 -2.18 -3.88
N SER A 542 4.99 -1.13 -3.06
CA SER A 542 3.96 -0.99 -2.05
C SER A 542 2.57 -0.95 -2.70
N GLY A 543 2.41 -0.15 -3.76
CA GLY A 543 1.16 -0.08 -4.52
C GLY A 543 0.75 -1.42 -5.12
N ALA A 544 1.68 -2.18 -5.72
CA ALA A 544 1.40 -3.51 -6.28
C ALA A 544 1.04 -4.55 -5.23
N GLN A 545 1.66 -4.47 -4.04
CA GLN A 545 1.25 -5.29 -2.91
C GLN A 545 -0.16 -4.91 -2.49
N CYS A 546 -0.42 -3.66 -2.12
CA CYS A 546 -1.75 -3.19 -1.71
C CYS A 546 -2.85 -3.52 -2.73
N ALA A 547 -2.58 -3.35 -4.03
CA ALA A 547 -3.48 -3.72 -5.12
C ALA A 547 -3.87 -5.21 -5.13
N SER A 548 -3.00 -6.09 -4.64
CA SER A 548 -3.27 -7.52 -4.52
C SER A 548 -4.40 -7.88 -3.55
N LEU A 549 -4.74 -6.98 -2.61
CA LEU A 549 -5.85 -7.17 -1.67
C LEU A 549 -7.22 -7.01 -2.33
N GLY A 550 -7.29 -6.36 -3.49
CA GLY A 550 -8.51 -6.14 -4.26
C GLY A 550 -8.58 -6.90 -5.57
N ASP A 551 -7.72 -7.92 -5.77
CA ASP A 551 -7.55 -8.63 -7.05
C ASP A 551 -7.28 -7.65 -8.22
N SER A 552 -6.57 -6.53 -7.96
CA SER A 552 -6.47 -5.41 -8.88
C SER A 552 -5.03 -4.99 -9.20
N ARG A 553 -4.07 -5.92 -9.11
CA ARG A 553 -2.64 -5.64 -9.38
C ARG A 553 -2.41 -4.93 -10.72
N GLU A 554 -3.15 -5.31 -11.77
CA GLU A 554 -3.01 -4.70 -13.10
C GLU A 554 -3.49 -3.23 -13.15
N SER A 555 -4.21 -2.75 -12.14
CA SER A 555 -4.64 -1.33 -12.05
C SER A 555 -3.54 -0.38 -11.59
N VAL A 556 -2.39 -0.91 -11.14
CA VAL A 556 -1.30 -0.09 -10.60
C VAL A 556 -0.67 0.75 -11.70
N GLN A 557 -0.75 2.06 -11.54
CA GLN A 557 -0.22 3.03 -12.50
C GLN A 557 0.47 4.20 -11.80
N ILE A 558 1.30 4.93 -12.53
CA ILE A 558 1.88 6.18 -12.04
C ILE A 558 0.75 7.20 -11.88
N ASN A 559 0.76 7.92 -10.76
CA ASN A 559 -0.09 9.09 -10.63
C ASN A 559 0.54 10.27 -11.39
N PRO A 560 -0.16 10.87 -12.38
CA PRO A 560 0.34 12.06 -13.07
C PRO A 560 0.54 13.26 -12.13
N PHE A 561 -0.21 13.31 -11.02
CA PHE A 561 -0.19 14.37 -10.01
C PHE A 561 0.51 13.96 -8.70
N ARG A 562 1.41 12.97 -8.77
CA ARG A 562 2.34 12.70 -7.67
C ARG A 562 3.13 13.98 -7.34
N GLN A 563 3.40 14.18 -6.07
CA GLN A 563 4.14 15.36 -5.62
C GLN A 563 5.51 15.41 -6.31
N PRO A 564 5.93 16.55 -6.90
CA PRO A 564 7.21 16.69 -7.59
C PRO A 564 8.40 16.82 -6.63
N ARG A 565 8.48 15.89 -5.68
CA ARG A 565 9.48 15.81 -4.61
C ARG A 565 9.73 14.34 -4.29
N ALA A 566 11.00 13.92 -4.35
CA ALA A 566 11.36 12.59 -3.89
C ALA A 566 11.24 12.51 -2.36
N MET A 567 10.65 11.43 -1.86
CA MET A 567 10.53 11.20 -0.43
C MET A 567 11.76 10.52 0.16
N PRO A 568 12.26 10.98 1.32
CA PRO A 568 13.34 10.30 2.01
C PRO A 568 12.82 9.01 2.66
N VAL A 569 13.34 7.86 2.22
CA VAL A 569 13.11 6.57 2.87
C VAL A 569 14.44 5.87 3.06
N TYR A 570 14.77 5.65 4.32
CA TYR A 570 16.09 5.19 4.71
C TYR A 570 16.26 3.67 4.64
N SER A 571 15.16 2.91 4.52
CA SER A 571 15.20 1.45 4.49
C SER A 571 15.34 0.85 3.08
N MET A 572 15.03 1.62 2.02
CA MET A 572 15.03 1.15 0.63
C MET A 572 15.40 2.28 -0.33
N ASN A 573 16.01 1.93 -1.47
CA ASN A 573 16.36 2.84 -2.54
C ASN A 573 15.45 2.68 -3.78
N LEU A 574 14.14 2.59 -3.56
CA LEU A 574 13.15 2.64 -4.63
C LEU A 574 12.78 4.11 -4.94
N PRO A 575 12.35 4.46 -6.16
CA PRO A 575 11.74 5.78 -6.42
C PRO A 575 10.42 5.89 -5.65
N GLN A 576 10.26 6.96 -4.88
CA GLN A 576 9.09 7.14 -4.00
C GLN A 576 8.69 8.61 -3.95
N PHE A 577 7.39 8.87 -4.02
CA PHE A 577 6.78 10.19 -4.09
C PHE A 577 5.49 10.18 -3.27
N SER A 578 5.11 11.30 -2.68
CA SER A 578 3.75 11.40 -2.13
C SER A 578 2.74 11.26 -3.28
N ASN A 579 1.75 10.40 -3.08
CA ASN A 579 0.80 9.94 -4.07
C ASN A 579 1.46 9.39 -5.34
N GLY A 580 2.57 8.64 -5.24
CA GLY A 580 3.36 8.19 -6.38
C GLY A 580 2.63 7.31 -7.39
N PHE A 581 1.84 6.35 -6.89
CA PHE A 581 1.14 5.35 -7.68
C PHE A 581 -0.33 5.29 -7.29
N ILE A 582 -1.21 4.98 -8.24
CA ILE A 582 -2.64 4.76 -8.06
C ILE A 582 -2.96 3.28 -8.26
N TYR A 583 -3.93 2.75 -7.52
CA TYR A 583 -4.59 1.46 -7.78
C TYR A 583 -6.06 1.53 -7.35
N VAL A 584 -6.90 0.69 -7.96
CA VAL A 584 -8.37 0.77 -7.83
C VAL A 584 -8.98 -0.59 -7.52
N PHE A 585 -9.92 -0.63 -6.58
CA PHE A 585 -10.73 -1.80 -6.23
C PHE A 585 -12.13 -1.60 -6.78
N ASN A 586 -12.76 -2.70 -7.21
CA ASN A 586 -14.11 -2.70 -7.80
C ASN A 586 -14.27 -1.65 -8.92
N PRO A 587 -13.36 -1.58 -9.92
CA PRO A 587 -13.51 -0.62 -11.01
C PRO A 587 -14.82 -0.88 -11.77
N GLN A 588 -15.51 0.20 -12.16
CA GLN A 588 -16.78 0.16 -12.88
C GLN A 588 -16.64 0.90 -14.20
N THR A 589 -17.31 0.43 -15.24
CA THR A 589 -17.33 1.02 -16.57
C THR A 589 -18.76 1.34 -16.99
N LEU A 590 -18.94 2.41 -17.76
CA LEU A 590 -20.19 2.68 -18.47
C LEU A 590 -20.27 1.73 -19.67
N ASP A 591 -21.31 0.90 -19.73
CA ASP A 591 -21.57 -0.02 -20.85
C ASP A 591 -22.15 0.70 -22.08
#